data_AF-A0A8J1MW43-F1
#
_entry.id   AF-A0A8J1MW43-F1
#
_cell.length_a   1.000
_cell.length_b   1.000
_cell.length_c   1.000
_cell.angle_alpha   90.00
_cell.angle_beta   90.00
_cell.angle_gamma   90.00
#
_symmetry.space_group_name_H-M   'P 1'
#
loop_
_entity.id
_entity.type
_entity.pdbx_description
1 polymer ?
#
loop_
_entity_poly.entity_id
_entity_poly.type
_entity_poly.pdbx_seq_one_letter_code
_entity_poly.pdbx_strand_id
1 'polypeptide(L)'
;MEPSSWSGSDSPGDDIERMSDSADKPMDNDAEGVWSPDIEQSFQEALAIYPPCGRRKIILSDEGKMYGRNELIARYIKLRTGKTRTRKQVSSHIQVLARKKVREIQAAIKVSSHIQVLARRKSRDFHSKLKDQTSKDKALQHMAAMSSAQIVSATAIHNKLGLPGIPRSAFPAAPGYWPGMIQTGQPGSSQDVKPFAQQVYPIQPSAAPPIPGFEPAAPPPSSVPAWQGRSIGTTKLRLVEFSAFLEQQRDPDAYNKHLFVHIGQANHSYSDPLLEAVDIRQIYDKFPEKKGGLKELFGKGPQNAFFLVKFWADLNCNIQDDTGVFYGVTSQYESSENMTITCSTKVCSFGKQVVEKVETEYARFENGRFVYRINRSPMCEYMINFIHKLKHLPEKYMMNSVLENFTILLVVTNRDTQETLLCMACVFEVSNSEHGAQHHIYRLVKD
;
A
#
# COMPACT_ATOMS: atom_id res chain seq x y z
N MET A 1 -10.78 80.31 -17.35
CA MET A 1 -10.08 80.51 -18.63
C MET A 1 -8.74 81.14 -18.30
N GLU A 2 -7.66 80.39 -18.53
CA GLU A 2 -6.33 80.96 -18.81
C GLU A 2 -6.30 81.50 -20.27
N PRO A 3 -5.20 82.06 -20.84
CA PRO A 3 -3.84 82.22 -20.30
C PRO A 3 -3.19 83.61 -20.51
N SER A 4 -2.00 83.80 -19.96
CA SER A 4 -0.97 84.71 -20.50
C SER A 4 0.42 84.25 -20.03
N SER A 5 1.20 83.64 -20.92
CA SER A 5 2.64 83.43 -20.72
C SER A 5 3.43 84.54 -21.40
N TRP A 6 4.62 84.87 -20.90
CA TRP A 6 5.81 85.26 -21.68
C TRP A 6 7.06 85.39 -20.79
N SER A 7 8.22 85.63 -21.40
CA SER A 7 9.53 85.08 -20.99
C SER A 7 10.69 86.09 -20.96
N GLY A 8 11.79 85.73 -20.29
CA GLY A 8 13.11 86.40 -20.28
C GLY A 8 13.73 86.43 -18.87
N SER A 9 14.90 85.84 -18.60
CA SER A 9 16.28 86.31 -18.93
C SER A 9 16.61 87.67 -18.28
N ASP A 10 17.76 87.91 -17.64
CA ASP A 10 19.06 87.24 -17.68
C ASP A 10 19.95 87.75 -16.51
N SER A 11 21.00 87.00 -16.08
CA SER A 11 22.30 87.55 -15.59
C SER A 11 23.24 86.47 -14.99
N PRO A 12 24.58 86.66 -15.02
CA PRO A 12 25.51 85.54 -15.12
C PRO A 12 26.66 85.50 -14.10
N GLY A 13 27.47 84.43 -14.18
CA GLY A 13 28.91 84.47 -13.89
C GLY A 13 29.36 84.07 -12.48
N ASP A 14 30.03 82.92 -12.39
CA ASP A 14 31.49 82.91 -12.17
C ASP A 14 32.06 81.51 -12.42
N ASP A 15 32.88 81.37 -13.47
CA ASP A 15 33.69 80.19 -13.78
C ASP A 15 35.05 80.31 -13.07
N ILE A 16 35.46 79.29 -12.30
CA ILE A 16 36.89 79.03 -12.04
C ILE A 16 37.17 77.52 -12.21
N GLU A 17 38.17 77.23 -13.03
CA GLU A 17 38.53 75.92 -13.57
C GLU A 17 39.19 74.98 -12.54
N ARG A 18 38.95 73.66 -12.66
CA ARG A 18 39.99 72.71 -13.16
C ARG A 18 39.50 71.26 -13.32
N MET A 19 40.06 70.57 -14.31
CA MET A 19 39.73 69.18 -14.63
C MET A 19 40.14 68.18 -13.53
N SER A 20 39.25 67.22 -13.28
CA SER A 20 39.63 65.81 -13.15
C SER A 20 38.57 64.93 -13.81
N ASP A 21 38.84 64.50 -15.04
CA ASP A 21 38.04 63.50 -15.74
C ASP A 21 38.17 62.16 -15.00
N SER A 22 37.08 61.71 -14.40
CA SER A 22 36.94 60.39 -13.78
C SER A 22 35.48 60.03 -13.82
N ALA A 23 35.07 59.46 -14.95
CA ALA A 23 33.73 58.94 -15.15
C ALA A 23 33.45 57.81 -14.14
N ASP A 24 32.74 58.13 -13.06
CA ASP A 24 32.00 57.17 -12.24
C ASP A 24 30.88 56.56 -13.09
N LYS A 25 31.27 55.66 -14.01
CA LYS A 25 30.38 54.63 -14.52
C LYS A 25 30.01 53.76 -13.32
N PRO A 26 28.72 53.62 -12.96
CA PRO A 26 28.33 52.48 -12.15
C PRO A 26 28.72 51.24 -12.96
N MET A 27 29.70 50.47 -12.47
CA MET A 27 30.20 49.29 -13.17
C MET A 27 29.04 48.34 -13.47
N ASP A 28 29.04 47.77 -14.67
CA ASP A 28 28.09 46.74 -15.08
C ASP A 28 28.06 45.60 -14.04
N ASN A 29 27.00 45.56 -13.25
CA ASN A 29 26.69 44.42 -12.38
C ASN A 29 25.63 43.52 -13.05
N ASP A 30 25.73 43.36 -14.37
CA ASP A 30 24.90 42.50 -15.21
C ASP A 30 25.06 40.99 -14.89
N ALA A 31 25.88 40.65 -13.89
CA ALA A 31 26.05 39.30 -13.34
C ALA A 31 25.07 38.98 -12.18
N GLU A 32 24.54 39.97 -11.45
CA GLU A 32 23.45 39.73 -10.48
C GLU A 32 22.10 39.63 -11.21
N GLY A 33 21.79 38.43 -11.70
CA GLY A 33 20.46 38.10 -12.20
C GLY A 33 19.35 38.43 -11.18
N VAL A 34 18.11 38.54 -11.66
CA VAL A 34 16.92 38.96 -10.85
C VAL A 34 16.76 38.17 -9.53
N TRP A 35 17.34 36.97 -9.42
CA TRP A 35 17.41 36.15 -8.21
C TRP A 35 18.86 35.93 -7.78
N SER A 36 19.49 36.96 -7.21
CA SER A 36 20.79 36.84 -6.53
C SER A 36 20.68 35.99 -5.25
N PRO A 37 21.78 35.38 -4.76
CA PRO A 37 21.72 34.37 -3.69
C PRO A 37 21.07 34.86 -2.39
N ASP A 38 21.28 36.12 -2.02
CA ASP A 38 20.67 36.82 -0.88
C ASP A 38 19.14 36.96 -1.02
N ILE A 39 18.68 37.25 -2.24
CA ILE A 39 17.26 37.32 -2.59
C ILE A 39 16.64 35.93 -2.63
N GLU A 40 17.33 34.93 -3.18
CA GLU A 40 16.86 33.55 -3.23
C GLU A 40 16.69 32.98 -1.82
N GLN A 41 17.68 33.16 -0.93
CA GLN A 41 17.57 32.78 0.48
C GLN A 41 16.36 33.46 1.15
N SER A 42 16.23 34.78 0.99
CA SER A 42 15.11 35.54 1.57
C SER A 42 13.75 35.12 0.99
N PHE A 43 13.72 34.69 -0.27
CA PHE A 43 12.53 34.14 -0.92
C PHE A 43 12.15 32.76 -0.36
N GLN A 44 13.11 31.85 -0.17
CA GLN A 44 12.87 30.53 0.41
C GLN A 44 12.36 30.63 1.86
N GLU A 45 12.95 31.50 2.68
CA GLU A 45 12.43 31.78 4.03
C GLU A 45 10.98 32.31 3.99
N ALA A 46 10.68 33.23 3.07
CA ALA A 46 9.32 33.75 2.92
C ALA A 46 8.31 32.67 2.46
N LEU A 47 8.75 31.66 1.69
CA LEU A 47 7.89 30.53 1.32
C LEU A 47 7.52 29.67 2.53
N ALA A 48 8.41 29.53 3.52
CA ALA A 48 8.15 28.81 4.77
C ALA A 48 7.22 29.60 5.70
N ILE A 49 7.43 30.92 5.83
CA ILE A 49 6.60 31.81 6.65
C ILE A 49 5.19 31.98 6.07
N TYR A 50 5.06 31.97 4.74
CA TYR A 50 3.78 32.09 4.04
C TYR A 50 3.48 30.83 3.21
N PRO A 51 2.95 29.74 3.79
CA PRO A 51 2.53 28.54 3.06
C PRO A 51 1.52 28.80 1.92
N PRO A 52 1.28 27.85 1.00
CA PRO A 52 0.28 28.00 -0.06
C PRO A 52 -1.18 27.95 0.47
N CYS A 53 -1.65 29.07 1.02
CA CYS A 53 -3.04 29.24 1.48
C CYS A 53 -4.02 29.31 0.29
N GLY A 54 -4.60 28.17 -0.11
CA GLY A 54 -5.42 27.98 -1.32
C GLY A 54 -6.31 29.15 -1.79
N ARG A 55 -7.54 29.25 -1.28
CA ARG A 55 -8.51 30.31 -1.64
C ARG A 55 -8.90 31.21 -0.45
N ARG A 56 -7.93 31.57 0.40
CA ARG A 56 -8.14 32.56 1.48
C ARG A 56 -7.00 33.57 1.48
N LYS A 57 -7.35 34.85 1.43
CA LYS A 57 -6.40 35.97 1.56
C LYS A 57 -6.11 36.18 3.05
N ILE A 58 -4.84 36.31 3.42
CA ILE A 58 -4.45 36.73 4.77
C ILE A 58 -4.71 38.24 4.87
N ILE A 59 -5.39 38.66 5.94
CA ILE A 59 -5.64 40.07 6.23
C ILE A 59 -4.63 40.49 7.30
N LEU A 60 -3.91 41.58 7.08
CA LEU A 60 -3.07 42.23 8.08
C LEU A 60 -3.70 43.58 8.44
N SER A 61 -3.86 43.84 9.73
CA SER A 61 -4.82 44.83 10.26
C SER A 61 -4.27 46.25 10.42
N ASP A 62 -3.00 46.48 10.10
CA ASP A 62 -2.25 47.68 10.51
C ASP A 62 -2.34 48.87 9.53
N GLU A 63 -2.60 48.64 8.23
CA GLU A 63 -2.72 49.72 7.22
C GLU A 63 -3.98 49.65 6.33
N GLY A 64 -4.93 48.75 6.62
CA GLY A 64 -6.18 48.61 5.85
C GLY A 64 -6.03 48.09 4.40
N LYS A 65 -4.79 47.81 3.94
CA LYS A 65 -4.50 47.25 2.61
C LYS A 65 -4.53 45.72 2.63
N MET A 66 -5.28 45.12 1.71
CA MET A 66 -5.27 43.67 1.50
C MET A 66 -4.01 43.23 0.74
N TYR A 67 -3.09 42.53 1.40
CA TYR A 67 -1.90 41.93 0.76
C TYR A 67 -2.11 40.43 0.45
N GLY A 68 -1.89 40.02 -0.80
CA GLY A 68 -1.84 38.62 -1.17
C GLY A 68 -0.49 37.95 -0.82
N ARG A 69 -0.46 36.62 -0.75
CA ARG A 69 0.75 35.82 -0.46
C ARG A 69 2.00 36.28 -1.20
N ASN A 70 1.91 36.50 -2.51
CA ASN A 70 3.05 36.88 -3.34
C ASN A 70 3.47 38.36 -3.16
N GLU A 71 2.62 39.18 -2.52
CA GLU A 71 2.95 40.55 -2.10
C GLU A 71 3.60 40.55 -0.71
N LEU A 72 3.18 39.66 0.19
CA LEU A 72 3.85 39.42 1.48
C LEU A 72 5.28 38.88 1.28
N ILE A 73 5.47 37.93 0.35
CA ILE A 73 6.80 37.43 -0.03
C ILE A 73 7.68 38.57 -0.60
N ALA A 74 7.13 39.39 -1.49
CA ALA A 74 7.83 40.56 -2.02
C ALA A 74 8.23 41.58 -0.94
N ARG A 75 7.34 41.84 0.04
CA ARG A 75 7.61 42.71 1.20
C ARG A 75 8.69 42.12 2.11
N TYR A 76 8.66 40.81 2.36
CA TYR A 76 9.68 40.12 3.16
C TYR A 76 11.07 40.20 2.52
N ILE A 77 11.17 39.93 1.22
CA ILE A 77 12.43 40.09 0.45
C ILE A 77 12.94 41.53 0.60
N LYS A 78 12.09 42.54 0.35
CA LYS A 78 12.49 43.95 0.48
C LYS A 78 12.94 44.31 1.91
N LEU A 79 12.26 43.78 2.93
CA LEU A 79 12.60 44.03 4.33
C LEU A 79 13.96 43.39 4.72
N ARG A 80 14.29 42.22 4.17
CA ARG A 80 15.49 41.45 4.54
C ARG A 80 16.72 41.77 3.70
N THR A 81 16.57 42.13 2.43
CA THR A 81 17.71 42.42 1.51
C THR A 81 17.81 43.87 1.07
N GLY A 82 16.81 44.72 1.34
CA GLY A 82 16.67 46.06 0.76
C GLY A 82 16.31 46.06 -0.74
N LYS A 83 16.68 45.01 -1.49
CA LYS A 83 16.44 44.85 -2.93
C LYS A 83 14.94 44.61 -3.18
N THR A 84 14.30 45.48 -3.96
CA THR A 84 12.86 45.37 -4.24
C THR A 84 12.58 44.28 -5.30
N ARG A 85 11.58 43.42 -5.03
CA ARG A 85 11.02 42.48 -6.01
C ARG A 85 9.51 42.64 -6.10
N THR A 86 8.96 42.53 -7.31
CA THR A 86 7.52 42.70 -7.56
C THR A 86 6.76 41.40 -7.35
N ARG A 87 5.47 41.50 -7.00
CA ARG A 87 4.51 40.39 -7.00
C ARG A 87 4.58 39.55 -8.28
N LYS A 88 4.77 40.20 -9.45
CA LYS A 88 4.83 39.53 -10.76
C LYS A 88 6.12 38.70 -10.90
N GLN A 89 7.28 39.24 -10.50
CA GLN A 89 8.55 38.49 -10.45
C GLN A 89 8.44 37.29 -9.50
N VAL A 90 7.95 37.47 -8.27
CA VAL A 90 7.69 36.39 -7.30
C VAL A 90 6.79 35.30 -7.90
N SER A 91 5.70 35.69 -8.56
CA SER A 91 4.77 34.75 -9.19
C SER A 91 5.39 33.99 -10.36
N SER A 92 6.22 34.67 -11.17
CA SER A 92 6.95 34.06 -12.29
C SER A 92 7.96 33.03 -11.80
N HIS A 93 8.73 33.36 -10.75
CA HIS A 93 9.72 32.46 -10.18
C HIS A 93 9.12 31.18 -9.61
N ILE A 94 8.02 31.31 -8.85
CA ILE A 94 7.24 30.15 -8.37
C ILE A 94 6.79 29.26 -9.54
N GLN A 95 6.36 29.83 -10.66
CA GLN A 95 5.97 29.06 -11.85
C GLN A 95 7.16 28.39 -12.54
N VAL A 96 8.33 29.05 -12.59
CA VAL A 96 9.56 28.46 -13.14
C VAL A 96 10.00 27.26 -12.30
N LEU A 97 10.04 27.40 -10.98
CA LEU A 97 10.37 26.31 -10.05
C LEU A 97 9.38 25.13 -10.16
N ALA A 98 8.07 25.41 -10.22
CA ALA A 98 7.06 24.37 -10.44
C ALA A 98 7.25 23.63 -11.79
N ARG A 99 7.50 24.37 -12.88
CA ARG A 99 7.78 23.80 -14.21
C ARG A 99 9.08 22.98 -14.24
N LYS A 100 10.12 23.42 -13.53
CA LYS A 100 11.39 22.70 -13.38
C LYS A 100 11.17 21.35 -12.68
N LYS A 101 10.49 21.36 -11.53
CA LYS A 101 10.14 20.14 -10.77
C LYS A 101 9.31 19.14 -11.61
N VAL A 102 8.33 19.62 -12.40
CA VAL A 102 7.56 18.76 -13.32
C VAL A 102 8.44 18.15 -14.41
N ARG A 103 9.39 18.90 -15.00
CA ARG A 103 10.31 18.39 -16.01
C ARG A 103 11.29 17.35 -15.44
N GLU A 104 11.79 17.56 -14.22
CA GLU A 104 12.66 16.61 -13.52
C GLU A 104 11.93 15.28 -13.26
N ILE A 105 10.68 15.34 -12.77
CA ILE A 105 9.83 14.15 -12.59
C ILE A 105 9.62 13.43 -13.94
N GLN A 106 9.28 14.14 -15.01
CA GLN A 106 9.12 13.54 -16.35
C GLN A 106 10.42 12.92 -16.89
N ALA A 107 11.58 13.53 -16.63
CA ALA A 107 12.88 12.99 -17.01
C ALA A 107 13.20 11.70 -16.22
N ALA A 108 12.98 11.69 -14.91
CA ALA A 108 13.16 10.51 -14.06
C ALA A 108 12.27 9.34 -14.49
N ILE A 109 11.00 9.62 -14.85
CA ILE A 109 10.07 8.61 -15.39
C ILE A 109 10.58 8.02 -16.72
N LYS A 110 11.09 8.86 -17.64
CA LYS A 110 11.65 8.40 -18.92
C LYS A 110 12.90 7.53 -18.72
N VAL A 111 13.81 7.93 -17.84
CA VAL A 111 15.02 7.15 -17.50
C VAL A 111 14.64 5.81 -16.87
N SER A 112 13.72 5.79 -15.90
CA SER A 112 13.21 4.56 -15.27
C SER A 112 12.56 3.62 -16.29
N SER A 113 11.76 4.15 -17.21
CA SER A 113 11.17 3.36 -18.32
C SER A 113 12.24 2.75 -19.24
N HIS A 114 13.29 3.50 -19.57
CA HIS A 114 14.37 3.00 -20.43
C HIS A 114 15.17 1.88 -19.73
N ILE A 115 15.50 2.05 -18.45
CA ILE A 115 16.16 1.03 -17.63
C ILE A 115 15.31 -0.25 -17.54
N GLN A 116 13.99 -0.14 -17.37
CA GLN A 116 13.08 -1.30 -17.37
C GLN A 116 13.03 -2.03 -18.72
N VAL A 117 13.10 -1.30 -19.85
CA VAL A 117 13.16 -1.91 -21.19
C VAL A 117 14.48 -2.67 -21.38
N LEU A 118 15.62 -2.08 -20.98
CA LEU A 118 16.92 -2.73 -21.04
C LEU A 118 16.99 -3.98 -20.16
N ALA A 119 16.46 -3.91 -18.93
CA ALA A 119 16.38 -5.06 -18.03
C ALA A 119 15.52 -6.20 -18.60
N ARG A 120 14.35 -5.88 -19.19
CA ARG A 120 13.49 -6.88 -19.85
C ARG A 120 14.14 -7.52 -21.07
N ARG A 121 14.90 -6.75 -21.87
CA ARG A 121 15.66 -7.28 -23.02
C ARG A 121 16.73 -8.27 -22.54
N LYS A 122 17.58 -7.85 -21.60
CA LYS A 122 18.63 -8.69 -21.00
C LYS A 122 18.06 -9.96 -20.35
N SER A 123 16.90 -9.87 -19.69
CA SER A 123 16.22 -11.03 -19.11
C SER A 123 15.69 -12.02 -20.15
N ARG A 124 15.21 -11.55 -21.31
CA ARG A 124 14.78 -12.43 -22.42
C ARG A 124 15.97 -13.15 -23.06
N ASP A 125 17.08 -12.44 -23.26
CA ASP A 125 18.30 -12.99 -23.85
C ASP A 125 18.99 -14.03 -22.93
N PHE A 126 18.77 -13.94 -21.61
CA PHE A 126 19.22 -14.95 -20.65
C PHE A 126 18.31 -16.19 -20.67
N HIS A 127 16.99 -15.99 -20.71
CA HIS A 127 16.01 -17.09 -20.73
C HIS A 127 16.07 -17.94 -22.02
N SER A 128 16.35 -17.32 -23.18
CA SER A 128 16.53 -18.07 -24.43
C SER A 128 17.76 -18.98 -24.36
N LYS A 129 18.91 -18.45 -23.91
CA LYS A 129 20.14 -19.24 -23.73
C LYS A 129 19.96 -20.41 -22.76
N LEU A 130 19.25 -20.21 -21.65
CA LEU A 130 18.96 -21.29 -20.70
C LEU A 130 18.09 -22.38 -21.35
N LYS A 131 17.03 -22.00 -22.07
CA LYS A 131 16.12 -22.95 -22.71
C LYS A 131 16.79 -23.75 -23.83
N ASP A 132 17.67 -23.14 -24.61
CA ASP A 132 18.46 -23.83 -25.64
C ASP A 132 19.43 -24.82 -25.00
N GLN A 133 20.06 -24.47 -23.87
CA GLN A 133 20.94 -25.38 -23.14
C GLN A 133 20.17 -26.58 -22.58
N THR A 134 19.06 -26.37 -21.87
CA THR A 134 18.21 -27.46 -21.37
C THR A 134 17.66 -28.35 -22.49
N SER A 135 17.44 -27.80 -23.69
CA SER A 135 17.00 -28.59 -24.85
C SER A 135 18.13 -29.45 -25.43
N LYS A 136 19.37 -28.94 -25.46
CA LYS A 136 20.57 -29.71 -25.83
C LYS A 136 20.87 -30.81 -24.81
N ASP A 137 20.80 -30.49 -23.52
CA ASP A 137 21.05 -31.45 -22.44
C ASP A 137 20.04 -32.60 -22.49
N LYS A 138 18.75 -32.32 -22.70
CA LYS A 138 17.72 -33.34 -22.91
C LYS A 138 17.96 -34.19 -24.16
N ALA A 139 18.45 -33.61 -25.25
CA ALA A 139 18.80 -34.36 -26.45
C ALA A 139 20.01 -35.30 -26.22
N LEU A 140 21.06 -34.84 -25.54
CA LEU A 140 22.18 -35.70 -25.12
C LEU A 140 21.71 -36.83 -24.19
N GLN A 141 20.84 -36.52 -23.23
CA GLN A 141 20.34 -37.49 -22.26
C GLN A 141 19.46 -38.56 -22.92
N HIS A 142 18.71 -38.21 -23.98
CA HIS A 142 17.99 -39.18 -24.81
C HIS A 142 18.93 -40.03 -25.67
N MET A 143 20.03 -39.48 -26.21
CA MET A 143 21.04 -40.26 -26.93
C MET A 143 21.78 -41.24 -26.00
N ALA A 144 22.05 -40.85 -24.76
CA ALA A 144 22.69 -41.69 -23.75
C ALA A 144 21.79 -42.83 -23.21
N ALA A 145 20.47 -42.74 -23.42
CA ALA A 145 19.50 -43.74 -22.95
C ALA A 145 19.17 -44.84 -23.97
N MET A 146 19.70 -44.78 -25.20
CA MET A 146 19.49 -45.85 -26.20
C MET A 146 20.45 -47.01 -26.00
N SER A 147 19.90 -48.23 -26.03
CA SER A 147 20.69 -49.46 -26.01
C SER A 147 21.39 -49.67 -27.36
N SER A 148 22.56 -50.32 -27.35
CA SER A 148 23.40 -50.56 -28.53
C SER A 148 22.67 -51.28 -29.68
N ALA A 149 21.62 -52.04 -29.38
CA ALA A 149 20.76 -52.71 -30.36
C ALA A 149 19.94 -51.74 -31.26
N GLN A 150 19.66 -50.51 -30.81
CA GLN A 150 18.83 -49.55 -31.56
C GLN A 150 19.62 -48.74 -32.61
N ILE A 151 20.95 -48.71 -32.50
CA ILE A 151 21.83 -47.88 -33.35
C ILE A 151 22.09 -48.56 -34.71
N VAL A 152 21.95 -49.88 -34.81
CA VAL A 152 22.37 -50.66 -36.00
C VAL A 152 21.25 -50.84 -37.04
N SER A 153 19.99 -50.45 -36.76
CA SER A 153 18.83 -50.73 -37.63
C SER A 153 18.28 -49.52 -38.40
N ALA A 154 18.97 -48.37 -38.41
CA ALA A 154 18.46 -47.12 -38.99
C ALA A 154 19.05 -46.77 -40.37
N THR A 155 18.81 -47.60 -41.38
CA THR A 155 19.04 -47.27 -42.81
C THR A 155 17.73 -47.19 -43.59
N ALA A 156 16.90 -46.19 -43.32
CA ALA A 156 15.78 -45.84 -44.21
C ALA A 156 15.32 -44.38 -44.08
N ILE A 157 14.97 -43.79 -45.24
CA ILE A 157 14.14 -42.60 -45.47
C ILE A 157 14.72 -41.24 -45.05
N HIS A 158 15.48 -40.67 -45.98
CA HIS A 158 15.47 -39.23 -46.24
C HIS A 158 14.11 -38.79 -46.81
N ASN A 159 13.58 -37.62 -46.41
CA ASN A 159 13.39 -36.50 -47.35
C ASN A 159 12.96 -35.19 -46.69
N LYS A 160 13.21 -34.08 -47.40
CA LYS A 160 13.13 -32.70 -46.91
C LYS A 160 12.55 -31.79 -48.02
N LEU A 161 11.61 -30.90 -47.65
CA LEU A 161 11.01 -29.81 -48.46
C LEU A 161 10.03 -30.21 -49.60
N GLY A 162 8.87 -29.52 -49.67
CA GLY A 162 7.99 -29.49 -50.86
C GLY A 162 6.47 -29.46 -50.57
N LEU A 163 5.82 -28.33 -50.83
CA LEU A 163 4.35 -28.15 -50.98
C LEU A 163 3.88 -28.63 -52.39
N PRO A 164 2.57 -28.65 -52.78
CA PRO A 164 1.29 -28.55 -52.05
C PRO A 164 0.17 -29.58 -52.46
N GLY A 165 -0.95 -29.64 -51.70
CA GLY A 165 -2.30 -29.56 -52.31
C GLY A 165 -3.30 -30.76 -52.33
N ILE A 166 -4.41 -30.64 -51.54
CA ILE A 166 -5.87 -30.82 -51.83
C ILE A 166 -6.43 -31.98 -52.73
N PRO A 167 -7.71 -32.46 -52.60
CA PRO A 167 -8.60 -32.70 -51.43
C PRO A 167 -9.51 -33.99 -51.50
N ARG A 168 -10.49 -34.09 -50.57
CA ARG A 168 -11.82 -34.81 -50.63
C ARG A 168 -11.83 -36.34 -50.42
N SER A 169 -12.91 -36.97 -49.93
CA SER A 169 -14.17 -36.53 -49.26
C SER A 169 -14.79 -37.68 -48.44
N ALA A 170 -15.88 -37.44 -47.67
CA ALA A 170 -16.32 -38.32 -46.58
C ALA A 170 -17.72 -38.95 -46.74
N PHE A 171 -17.98 -40.01 -45.93
CA PHE A 171 -19.28 -40.62 -45.53
C PHE A 171 -20.09 -41.38 -46.61
N PRO A 172 -21.14 -42.19 -46.26
CA PRO A 172 -21.63 -42.64 -44.93
C PRO A 172 -21.95 -44.18 -44.81
N ALA A 173 -22.48 -44.55 -43.62
CA ALA A 173 -23.46 -45.62 -43.33
C ALA A 173 -23.04 -47.10 -43.13
N ALA A 174 -23.76 -47.77 -42.22
CA ALA A 174 -23.67 -49.19 -41.86
C ALA A 174 -24.76 -50.04 -42.56
N PRO A 175 -24.68 -51.39 -42.55
CA PRO A 175 -25.33 -52.20 -41.49
C PRO A 175 -24.51 -53.44 -41.03
N GLY A 176 -25.03 -54.25 -40.09
CA GLY A 176 -24.26 -55.31 -39.36
C GLY A 176 -24.73 -56.77 -39.54
N TYR A 177 -24.88 -57.50 -38.42
CA TYR A 177 -25.38 -58.90 -38.21
C TYR A 177 -24.31 -60.03 -38.37
N TRP A 178 -23.69 -60.56 -37.28
CA TRP A 178 -24.03 -61.75 -36.41
C TRP A 178 -23.48 -63.12 -36.93
N PRO A 179 -23.44 -64.25 -36.17
CA PRO A 179 -23.81 -64.51 -34.76
C PRO A 179 -22.74 -65.24 -33.88
N GLY A 180 -23.00 -65.36 -32.56
CA GLY A 180 -22.32 -66.29 -31.65
C GLY A 180 -22.98 -66.40 -30.27
N MET A 181 -23.47 -67.60 -29.89
CA MET A 181 -24.12 -67.94 -28.61
C MET A 181 -23.11 -67.84 -27.42
N ILE A 182 -23.47 -67.78 -26.13
CA ILE A 182 -24.35 -68.66 -25.33
C ILE A 182 -24.95 -67.92 -24.10
N GLN A 183 -26.22 -68.26 -23.82
CA GLN A 183 -27.03 -68.34 -22.56
C GLN A 183 -26.28 -68.20 -21.19
N THR A 184 -26.85 -67.83 -20.01
CA THR A 184 -28.20 -67.53 -19.46
C THR A 184 -28.03 -67.04 -18.00
N GLY A 185 -29.01 -66.46 -17.26
CA GLY A 185 -30.38 -66.04 -17.62
C GLY A 185 -31.28 -65.65 -16.42
N GLN A 186 -31.79 -64.41 -16.43
CA GLN A 186 -33.04 -63.87 -15.82
C GLN A 186 -33.18 -63.53 -14.30
N PRO A 187 -34.08 -62.57 -13.95
CA PRO A 187 -34.25 -62.01 -12.59
C PRO A 187 -35.65 -62.20 -11.94
N GLY A 188 -35.74 -61.86 -10.65
CA GLY A 188 -36.96 -61.66 -9.84
C GLY A 188 -36.59 -61.63 -8.34
N SER A 189 -37.38 -61.13 -7.39
CA SER A 189 -38.55 -60.23 -7.42
C SER A 189 -38.72 -59.64 -5.98
N SER A 190 -39.60 -58.65 -5.83
CA SER A 190 -39.88 -57.93 -4.57
C SER A 190 -40.24 -58.83 -3.36
N GLN A 191 -39.74 -58.51 -2.15
CA GLN A 191 -40.56 -58.05 -1.00
C GLN A 191 -39.76 -57.77 0.31
N ASP A 192 -40.36 -56.98 1.20
CA ASP A 192 -39.86 -56.53 2.51
C ASP A 192 -39.54 -57.66 3.52
N VAL A 193 -38.42 -57.53 4.23
CA VAL A 193 -38.27 -58.03 5.61
C VAL A 193 -37.43 -57.06 6.45
N LYS A 194 -38.02 -56.49 7.52
CA LYS A 194 -37.29 -55.85 8.62
C LYS A 194 -37.05 -56.88 9.74
N PRO A 195 -35.82 -57.03 10.27
CA PRO A 195 -35.61 -57.72 11.54
C PRO A 195 -35.50 -56.73 12.71
N PHE A 196 -36.45 -56.86 13.64
CA PHE A 196 -36.41 -56.55 15.07
C PHE A 196 -35.99 -55.17 15.61
N ALA A 197 -36.88 -54.61 16.44
CA ALA A 197 -36.61 -53.46 17.29
C ALA A 197 -35.79 -53.84 18.52
N GLN A 198 -34.76 -53.06 18.83
CA GLN A 198 -34.21 -52.97 20.18
C GLN A 198 -34.90 -51.83 20.93
N GLN A 199 -35.57 -52.15 22.04
CA GLN A 199 -35.97 -51.12 22.99
C GLN A 199 -34.74 -50.63 23.76
N VAL A 200 -34.54 -49.32 23.78
CA VAL A 200 -33.64 -48.65 24.73
C VAL A 200 -34.45 -47.58 25.45
N TYR A 201 -34.40 -47.60 26.77
CA TYR A 201 -35.23 -46.80 27.68
C TYR A 201 -35.00 -45.29 27.48
N PRO A 202 -36.06 -44.46 27.53
CA PRO A 202 -35.90 -43.02 27.72
C PRO A 202 -35.41 -42.75 29.14
N ILE A 203 -34.20 -42.21 29.30
CA ILE A 203 -33.77 -41.62 30.57
C ILE A 203 -34.50 -40.29 30.71
N GLN A 204 -35.48 -40.27 31.61
CA GLN A 204 -36.32 -39.12 31.91
C GLN A 204 -35.58 -38.17 32.87
N PRO A 205 -35.34 -36.90 32.52
CA PRO A 205 -34.94 -35.90 33.51
C PRO A 205 -36.08 -35.72 34.51
N SER A 206 -35.77 -35.78 35.81
CA SER A 206 -36.77 -35.55 36.86
C SER A 206 -37.23 -34.09 36.85
N ALA A 207 -38.40 -33.84 36.29
CA ALA A 207 -39.07 -32.55 36.37
C ALA A 207 -39.94 -32.51 37.62
N ALA A 208 -39.58 -31.64 38.57
CA ALA A 208 -40.47 -31.28 39.68
C ALA A 208 -41.71 -30.54 39.15
N PRO A 209 -42.88 -30.64 39.81
CA PRO A 209 -44.10 -29.99 39.34
C PRO A 209 -43.97 -28.46 39.40
N PRO A 210 -44.51 -27.72 38.42
CA PRO A 210 -44.45 -26.26 38.41
C PRO A 210 -45.36 -25.67 39.49
N ILE A 211 -44.80 -24.76 40.31
CA ILE A 211 -45.58 -23.89 41.19
C ILE A 211 -46.22 -22.80 40.31
N PRO A 212 -47.55 -22.59 40.36
CA PRO A 212 -48.18 -21.49 39.63
C PRO A 212 -47.73 -20.14 40.19
N GLY A 213 -47.13 -19.29 39.35
CA GLY A 213 -46.86 -17.88 39.71
C GLY A 213 -45.40 -17.40 39.67
N PHE A 214 -44.46 -18.14 39.10
CA PHE A 214 -43.09 -17.65 38.87
C PHE A 214 -42.67 -17.85 37.41
N GLU A 215 -42.66 -16.77 36.62
CA GLU A 215 -41.94 -16.75 35.35
C GLU A 215 -40.44 -16.88 35.63
N PRO A 216 -39.72 -17.84 35.02
CA PRO A 216 -38.28 -17.77 34.97
C PRO A 216 -37.92 -16.56 34.12
N ALA A 217 -37.29 -15.55 34.73
CA ALA A 217 -36.77 -14.41 33.99
C ALA A 217 -35.91 -14.92 32.82
N ALA A 218 -36.23 -14.48 31.60
CA ALA A 218 -35.48 -14.87 30.42
C ALA A 218 -33.98 -14.62 30.66
N PRO A 219 -33.09 -15.53 30.21
CA PRO A 219 -31.66 -15.27 30.31
C PRO A 219 -31.38 -13.92 29.65
N PRO A 220 -30.58 -13.03 30.28
CA PRO A 220 -30.35 -11.70 29.73
C PRO A 220 -29.84 -11.84 28.30
N PRO A 221 -30.29 -10.99 27.35
CA PRO A 221 -29.85 -11.08 25.97
C PRO A 221 -28.32 -11.03 25.98
N SER A 222 -27.68 -12.06 25.41
CA SER A 222 -26.24 -12.28 25.51
C SER A 222 -25.50 -11.00 25.19
N SER A 223 -24.97 -10.33 26.23
CA SER A 223 -24.48 -8.97 26.10
C SER A 223 -23.31 -8.97 25.14
N VAL A 224 -23.51 -8.43 23.93
CA VAL A 224 -22.47 -8.35 22.91
C VAL A 224 -21.22 -7.74 23.54
N PRO A 225 -20.02 -8.36 23.37
CA PRO A 225 -18.82 -7.89 24.05
C PRO A 225 -18.55 -6.41 23.76
N ALA A 226 -18.10 -5.65 24.76
CA ALA A 226 -17.92 -4.20 24.64
C ALA A 226 -17.06 -3.78 23.42
N TRP A 227 -16.08 -4.59 23.04
CA TRP A 227 -15.23 -4.39 21.87
C TRP A 227 -15.96 -4.51 20.52
N GLN A 228 -17.11 -5.17 20.45
CA GLN A 228 -17.80 -5.43 19.18
C GLN A 228 -18.34 -4.12 18.59
N GLY A 229 -17.90 -3.80 17.36
CA GLY A 229 -18.17 -2.52 16.70
C GLY A 229 -17.28 -1.36 17.16
N ARG A 230 -16.29 -1.63 18.03
CA ARG A 230 -15.32 -0.65 18.58
C ARG A 230 -13.86 -1.04 18.37
N SER A 231 -13.59 -2.33 18.12
CA SER A 231 -12.28 -2.88 17.79
C SER A 231 -12.29 -3.53 16.40
N ILE A 232 -11.10 -3.85 15.90
CA ILE A 232 -10.92 -4.65 14.67
C ILE A 232 -11.26 -6.10 15.01
N GLY A 233 -12.44 -6.56 14.61
CA GLY A 233 -12.88 -7.93 14.88
C GLY A 233 -14.28 -8.26 14.38
N THR A 234 -14.49 -9.53 14.06
CA THR A 234 -15.79 -10.13 13.74
C THR A 234 -16.30 -10.95 14.93
N THR A 235 -17.45 -11.62 14.77
CA THR A 235 -17.92 -12.62 15.72
C THR A 235 -17.03 -13.85 15.82
N LYS A 236 -16.21 -14.13 14.80
CA LYS A 236 -15.31 -15.31 14.73
C LYS A 236 -13.88 -15.00 15.13
N LEU A 237 -13.35 -13.85 14.74
CA LEU A 237 -11.94 -13.51 14.97
C LEU A 237 -11.76 -12.03 15.32
N ARG A 238 -11.02 -11.76 16.39
CA ARG A 238 -10.65 -10.42 16.87
C ARG A 238 -9.14 -10.20 16.76
N LEU A 239 -8.71 -9.04 16.27
CA LEU A 239 -7.33 -8.58 16.40
C LEU A 239 -7.12 -8.05 17.82
N VAL A 240 -6.09 -8.57 18.50
CA VAL A 240 -5.76 -8.27 19.90
C VAL A 240 -4.53 -7.38 20.00
N GLU A 241 -3.51 -7.64 19.19
CA GLU A 241 -2.33 -6.78 19.05
C GLU A 241 -1.86 -6.78 17.59
N PHE A 242 -1.40 -5.65 17.09
CA PHE A 242 -0.59 -5.55 15.89
C PHE A 242 0.54 -4.54 16.14
N SER A 243 1.80 -4.96 16.00
CA SER A 243 2.95 -4.07 16.14
C SER A 243 3.97 -4.33 15.03
N ALA A 244 4.47 -3.26 14.41
CA ALA A 244 5.62 -3.32 13.50
C ALA A 244 6.75 -2.48 14.10
N PHE A 245 7.93 -3.07 14.23
CA PHE A 245 8.97 -2.54 15.11
C PHE A 245 10.38 -2.78 14.58
N LEU A 246 11.30 -1.99 15.12
CA LEU A 246 12.74 -2.15 15.05
C LEU A 246 13.26 -2.47 16.44
N GLU A 247 14.03 -3.53 16.57
CA GLU A 247 14.82 -3.80 17.76
C GLU A 247 16.30 -3.58 17.47
N GLN A 248 16.97 -2.86 18.34
CA GLN A 248 18.43 -2.73 18.34
C GLN A 248 18.97 -3.37 19.62
N GLN A 249 19.78 -4.42 19.47
CA GLN A 249 20.54 -4.96 20.58
C GLN A 249 21.72 -4.02 20.86
N ARG A 250 21.77 -3.41 22.06
CA ARG A 250 22.96 -2.67 22.51
C ARG A 250 23.84 -3.52 23.42
N ASP A 251 23.20 -4.23 24.34
CA ASP A 251 23.85 -5.13 25.30
C ASP A 251 23.26 -6.54 25.17
N PRO A 252 23.93 -7.59 25.67
CA PRO A 252 23.41 -8.96 25.68
C PRO A 252 22.00 -9.07 26.30
N ASP A 253 21.73 -8.28 27.34
CA ASP A 253 20.50 -8.31 28.13
C ASP A 253 19.51 -7.14 27.83
N ALA A 254 19.87 -6.18 26.97
CA ALA A 254 19.07 -4.97 26.71
C ALA A 254 18.79 -4.72 25.21
N TYR A 255 17.52 -4.90 24.83
CA TYR A 255 16.99 -4.59 23.51
C TYR A 255 16.19 -3.28 23.54
N ASN A 256 16.57 -2.30 22.71
CA ASN A 256 15.76 -1.11 22.48
C ASN A 256 14.72 -1.41 21.39
N LYS A 257 13.43 -1.43 21.74
CA LYS A 257 12.33 -1.68 20.80
C LYS A 257 11.63 -0.37 20.42
N HIS A 258 11.83 0.07 19.17
CA HIS A 258 11.11 1.19 18.56
C HIS A 258 9.86 0.68 17.82
N LEU A 259 8.70 1.28 18.07
CA LEU A 259 7.44 0.90 17.41
C LEU A 259 7.15 1.87 16.24
N PHE A 260 7.23 1.39 15.01
CA PHE A 260 6.82 2.17 13.83
C PHE A 260 5.31 2.38 13.82
N VAL A 261 4.55 1.31 14.09
CA VAL A 261 3.10 1.34 14.29
C VAL A 261 2.70 0.35 15.37
N HIS A 262 1.65 0.68 16.12
CA HIS A 262 1.10 -0.17 17.16
C HIS A 262 -0.43 -0.01 17.27
N ILE A 263 -1.12 -1.14 17.31
CA ILE A 263 -2.49 -1.33 17.81
C ILE A 263 -2.36 -2.25 19.02
N GLY A 264 -2.63 -1.71 20.21
CA GLY A 264 -2.49 -2.43 21.47
C GLY A 264 -3.80 -3.05 21.97
N GLN A 265 -3.68 -3.81 23.06
CA GLN A 265 -4.81 -4.38 23.78
C GLN A 265 -5.59 -3.28 24.52
N ALA A 266 -6.56 -2.66 23.84
CA ALA A 266 -7.44 -1.68 24.46
C ALA A 266 -8.58 -2.35 25.25
N ASN A 267 -8.77 -1.93 26.49
CA ASN A 267 -9.94 -2.29 27.31
C ASN A 267 -11.14 -1.45 26.86
N HIS A 268 -11.79 -1.87 25.77
CA HIS A 268 -12.98 -1.19 25.25
C HIS A 268 -14.14 -1.22 26.24
N SER A 269 -14.72 -0.05 26.48
CA SER A 269 -15.92 0.15 27.29
C SER A 269 -17.17 0.29 26.42
N TYR A 270 -18.35 0.01 26.98
CA TYR A 270 -19.63 0.33 26.32
C TYR A 270 -19.85 1.83 26.10
N SER A 271 -19.14 2.69 26.86
CA SER A 271 -19.15 4.15 26.70
C SER A 271 -18.36 4.65 25.50
N ASP A 272 -17.47 3.83 24.93
CA ASP A 272 -16.60 4.25 23.83
C ASP A 272 -17.43 4.40 22.55
N PRO A 273 -17.07 5.33 21.65
CA PRO A 273 -17.76 5.50 20.37
C PRO A 273 -17.63 4.24 19.49
N LEU A 274 -18.63 4.02 18.64
CA LEU A 274 -18.55 3.02 17.58
C LEU A 274 -17.58 3.49 16.50
N LEU A 275 -16.97 2.54 15.78
CA LEU A 275 -16.08 2.85 14.65
C LEU A 275 -16.82 3.62 13.55
N GLU A 276 -16.21 4.70 13.09
CA GLU A 276 -16.68 5.47 11.93
C GLU A 276 -16.69 4.59 10.67
N ALA A 277 -17.60 4.89 9.74
CA ALA A 277 -17.76 4.15 8.50
C ALA A 277 -17.12 4.88 7.32
N VAL A 278 -16.36 4.17 6.48
CA VAL A 278 -15.80 4.68 5.23
C VAL A 278 -16.29 3.83 4.06
N ASP A 279 -16.79 4.49 3.02
CA ASP A 279 -17.17 3.85 1.77
C ASP A 279 -15.93 3.27 1.08
N ILE A 280 -15.90 1.95 0.94
CA ILE A 280 -14.80 1.19 0.33
C ILE A 280 -14.50 1.62 -1.12
N ARG A 281 -15.45 2.22 -1.83
CA ARG A 281 -15.23 2.76 -3.19
C ARG A 281 -14.16 3.85 -3.22
N GLN A 282 -13.95 4.57 -2.11
CA GLN A 282 -12.97 5.66 -1.99
C GLN A 282 -11.50 5.18 -1.96
N ILE A 283 -11.26 3.88 -1.73
CA ILE A 283 -9.91 3.31 -1.58
C ILE A 283 -9.56 2.23 -2.59
N TYR A 284 -10.46 1.86 -3.51
CA TYR A 284 -10.21 0.77 -4.46
C TYR A 284 -8.96 1.01 -5.35
N ASP A 285 -8.66 2.27 -5.70
CA ASP A 285 -7.47 2.66 -6.47
C ASP A 285 -6.16 2.34 -5.75
N LYS A 286 -6.18 2.26 -4.41
CA LYS A 286 -5.00 2.06 -3.57
C LYS A 286 -4.71 0.60 -3.24
N PHE A 287 -5.57 -0.33 -3.65
CA PHE A 287 -5.44 -1.76 -3.37
C PHE A 287 -5.56 -2.61 -4.65
N PRO A 288 -5.10 -3.88 -4.62
CA PRO A 288 -5.19 -4.74 -5.79
C PRO A 288 -6.63 -4.91 -6.28
N GLU A 289 -6.88 -4.64 -7.57
CA GLU A 289 -8.17 -4.87 -8.24
C GLU A 289 -8.31 -6.27 -8.84
N LYS A 290 -7.20 -7.00 -8.98
CA LYS A 290 -7.14 -8.34 -9.59
C LYS A 290 -7.72 -9.42 -8.67
N LYS A 291 -7.72 -10.67 -9.14
CA LYS A 291 -8.16 -11.83 -8.36
C LYS A 291 -7.44 -11.89 -7.00
N GLY A 292 -8.19 -12.05 -5.91
CA GLY A 292 -7.70 -11.97 -4.53
C GLY A 292 -7.44 -10.54 -4.01
N GLY A 293 -7.99 -9.54 -4.70
CA GLY A 293 -7.93 -8.13 -4.39
C GLY A 293 -9.11 -7.62 -3.56
N LEU A 294 -9.01 -6.39 -3.04
CA LEU A 294 -9.95 -5.85 -2.04
C LEU A 294 -11.41 -5.86 -2.51
N LYS A 295 -11.67 -5.51 -3.77
CA LYS A 295 -13.01 -5.49 -4.38
C LYS A 295 -13.65 -6.89 -4.50
N GLU A 296 -12.87 -7.91 -4.84
CA GLU A 296 -13.37 -9.30 -4.90
C GLU A 296 -13.62 -9.84 -3.49
N LEU A 297 -12.68 -9.58 -2.56
CA LEU A 297 -12.80 -10.02 -1.17
C LEU A 297 -14.05 -9.43 -0.51
N PHE A 298 -14.26 -8.11 -0.62
CA PHE A 298 -15.45 -7.46 -0.07
C PHE A 298 -16.75 -7.93 -0.74
N GLY A 299 -16.70 -8.20 -2.05
CA GLY A 299 -17.83 -8.75 -2.79
C GLY A 299 -18.22 -10.18 -2.38
N LYS A 300 -17.24 -10.99 -1.93
CA LYS A 300 -17.50 -12.31 -1.32
C LYS A 300 -17.98 -12.21 0.12
N GLY A 301 -17.46 -11.23 0.86
CA GLY A 301 -17.78 -11.00 2.26
C GLY A 301 -17.15 -12.02 3.22
N PRO A 302 -17.59 -12.05 4.49
CA PRO A 302 -18.65 -11.21 5.06
C PRO A 302 -18.21 -9.74 5.24
N GLN A 303 -19.08 -8.77 4.93
CA GLN A 303 -18.70 -7.34 4.85
C GLN A 303 -18.26 -6.75 6.20
N ASN A 304 -18.78 -7.27 7.32
CA ASN A 304 -18.38 -6.85 8.67
C ASN A 304 -16.95 -7.26 9.06
N ALA A 305 -16.25 -8.04 8.23
CA ALA A 305 -14.84 -8.38 8.42
C ALA A 305 -13.87 -7.32 7.89
N PHE A 306 -14.35 -6.25 7.24
CA PHE A 306 -13.51 -5.31 6.51
C PHE A 306 -13.32 -3.99 7.26
N PHE A 307 -12.05 -3.63 7.49
CA PHE A 307 -11.63 -2.46 8.24
C PHE A 307 -10.58 -1.68 7.45
N LEU A 308 -10.57 -0.36 7.62
CA LEU A 308 -9.52 0.55 7.16
C LEU A 308 -8.82 1.10 8.39
N VAL A 309 -7.49 1.02 8.43
CA VAL A 309 -6.66 1.63 9.46
C VAL A 309 -5.78 2.69 8.82
N LYS A 310 -5.91 3.92 9.29
CA LYS A 310 -4.97 5.01 9.00
C LYS A 310 -3.92 5.03 10.10
N PHE A 311 -2.66 4.82 9.73
CA PHE A 311 -1.52 4.92 10.64
C PHE A 311 -0.77 6.23 10.45
N TRP A 312 -0.33 6.81 11.57
CA TRP A 312 0.75 7.80 11.61
C TRP A 312 1.99 7.11 12.16
N ALA A 313 2.87 6.68 11.25
CA ALA A 313 4.03 5.88 11.59
C ALA A 313 5.14 6.73 12.21
N ASP A 314 5.73 6.25 13.30
CA ASP A 314 6.84 6.92 13.96
C ASP A 314 8.17 6.50 13.33
N LEU A 315 8.84 7.45 12.66
CA LEU A 315 10.16 7.27 12.04
C LEU A 315 11.31 7.89 12.86
N ASN A 316 11.04 8.39 14.07
CA ASN A 316 12.01 9.10 14.92
C ASN A 316 12.95 8.16 15.70
N CYS A 317 13.32 7.03 15.12
CA CYS A 317 14.36 6.16 15.65
C CYS A 317 15.75 6.63 15.18
N ASN A 318 16.79 6.40 15.98
CA ASN A 318 18.14 6.39 15.44
C ASN A 318 18.37 5.03 14.77
N ILE A 319 18.57 5.03 13.45
CA ILE A 319 18.96 3.83 12.69
C ILE A 319 20.40 4.11 12.32
N GLN A 320 21.31 3.61 13.15
CA GLN A 320 22.71 3.48 12.77
C GLN A 320 22.81 2.20 11.93
N ASP A 321 23.69 2.18 10.93
CA ASP A 321 23.88 1.01 10.04
C ASP A 321 24.67 -0.12 10.73
N ASP A 322 24.46 -0.29 12.04
CA ASP A 322 25.16 -1.23 12.89
C ASP A 322 24.66 -2.66 12.73
N THR A 323 25.59 -3.61 12.79
CA THR A 323 25.32 -5.04 12.89
C THR A 323 24.61 -5.37 14.21
N GLY A 324 23.29 -5.55 14.17
CA GLY A 324 22.47 -5.85 15.36
C GLY A 324 21.02 -5.39 15.32
N VAL A 325 20.57 -4.80 14.20
CA VAL A 325 19.18 -4.37 14.00
C VAL A 325 18.26 -5.49 13.50
N PHE A 326 17.08 -5.63 14.10
CA PHE A 326 16.03 -6.57 13.72
C PHE A 326 14.71 -5.85 13.42
N TYR A 327 14.19 -6.04 12.21
CA TYR A 327 12.88 -5.49 11.79
C TYR A 327 11.81 -6.58 11.86
N GLY A 328 10.84 -6.40 12.75
CA GLY A 328 9.83 -7.41 13.05
C GLY A 328 8.39 -6.89 12.96
N VAL A 329 7.48 -7.81 12.71
CA VAL A 329 6.04 -7.65 12.91
C VAL A 329 5.59 -8.67 13.95
N THR A 330 4.75 -8.26 14.89
CA THR A 330 4.01 -9.15 15.77
C THR A 330 2.53 -8.91 15.61
N SER A 331 1.73 -9.98 15.56
CA SER A 331 0.29 -9.89 15.58
C SER A 331 -0.33 -11.01 16.39
N GLN A 332 -1.36 -10.66 17.16
CA GLN A 332 -2.11 -11.57 18.01
C GLN A 332 -3.60 -11.51 17.66
N TYR A 333 -4.22 -12.67 17.53
CA TYR A 333 -5.65 -12.82 17.26
C TYR A 333 -6.31 -13.74 18.29
N GLU A 334 -7.61 -13.60 18.44
CA GLU A 334 -8.44 -14.36 19.39
C GLU A 334 -9.75 -14.80 18.73
N SER A 335 -10.15 -16.04 19.00
CA SER A 335 -11.35 -16.72 18.47
C SER A 335 -12.08 -17.48 19.59
N SER A 336 -13.39 -17.66 19.44
CA SER A 336 -14.19 -18.61 20.23
C SER A 336 -14.16 -20.04 19.66
N GLU A 337 -13.79 -20.20 18.40
CA GLU A 337 -13.76 -21.46 17.65
C GLU A 337 -12.32 -21.92 17.38
N ASN A 338 -12.07 -23.22 17.48
CA ASN A 338 -10.79 -23.81 17.07
C ASN A 338 -10.75 -23.94 15.54
N MET A 339 -9.88 -23.15 14.90
CA MET A 339 -9.66 -23.20 13.45
C MET A 339 -8.17 -22.99 13.12
N THR A 340 -7.72 -23.46 11.96
CA THR A 340 -6.40 -23.07 11.42
C THR A 340 -6.57 -21.80 10.59
N ILE A 341 -5.78 -20.77 10.84
CA ILE A 341 -5.86 -19.50 10.11
C ILE A 341 -4.67 -19.31 9.17
N THR A 342 -4.93 -18.65 8.04
CA THR A 342 -3.91 -18.22 7.08
C THR A 342 -3.90 -16.69 7.03
N CYS A 343 -2.79 -16.08 7.40
CA CYS A 343 -2.58 -14.63 7.38
C CYS A 343 -1.79 -14.26 6.12
N SER A 344 -2.43 -13.60 5.15
CA SER A 344 -1.79 -13.00 3.98
C SER A 344 -1.56 -11.52 4.22
N THR A 345 -0.29 -11.08 4.13
CA THR A 345 0.12 -9.67 4.21
C THR A 345 0.64 -9.23 2.84
N LYS A 346 -0.16 -8.43 2.13
CA LYS A 346 0.15 -7.92 0.78
C LYS A 346 0.62 -6.47 0.84
N VAL A 347 1.89 -6.23 0.51
CA VAL A 347 2.43 -4.87 0.38
C VAL A 347 2.18 -4.37 -1.03
N CYS A 348 1.60 -3.18 -1.14
CA CYS A 348 1.09 -2.63 -2.38
C CYS A 348 1.69 -1.24 -2.68
N SER A 349 1.95 -0.99 -3.96
CA SER A 349 2.40 0.31 -4.47
C SER A 349 1.59 0.69 -5.70
N PHE A 350 0.99 1.88 -5.71
CA PHE A 350 0.09 2.36 -6.77
C PHE A 350 -1.01 1.33 -7.13
N GLY A 351 -1.70 0.81 -6.10
CA GLY A 351 -2.76 -0.19 -6.24
C GLY A 351 -2.30 -1.59 -6.69
N LYS A 352 -1.00 -1.85 -6.77
CA LYS A 352 -0.45 -3.13 -7.25
C LYS A 352 0.33 -3.84 -6.16
N GLN A 353 0.02 -5.12 -5.94
CA GLN A 353 0.79 -6.00 -5.07
C GLN A 353 2.24 -6.10 -5.57
N VAL A 354 3.19 -5.77 -4.69
CA VAL A 354 4.64 -5.84 -4.93
C VAL A 354 5.22 -7.11 -4.32
N VAL A 355 4.82 -7.42 -3.09
CA VAL A 355 5.21 -8.62 -2.35
C VAL A 355 4.04 -9.07 -1.48
N GLU A 356 3.96 -10.38 -1.26
CA GLU A 356 2.98 -11.01 -0.35
C GLU A 356 3.73 -11.98 0.55
N LYS A 357 3.44 -11.92 1.84
CA LYS A 357 3.87 -12.90 2.84
C LYS A 357 2.63 -13.67 3.31
N VAL A 358 2.71 -14.99 3.32
CA VAL A 358 1.61 -15.86 3.79
C VAL A 358 2.14 -16.71 4.94
N GLU A 359 1.48 -16.60 6.09
CA GLU A 359 1.82 -17.30 7.32
C GLU A 359 0.60 -18.13 7.76
N THR A 360 0.82 -19.34 8.27
CA THR A 360 -0.26 -20.25 8.71
C THR A 360 -0.11 -20.50 10.20
N GLU A 361 -1.13 -20.15 10.96
CA GLU A 361 -1.11 -20.24 12.42
C GLU A 361 -2.18 -21.20 12.95
N TYR A 362 -1.81 -21.86 14.04
CA TYR A 362 -2.62 -22.85 14.72
C TYR A 362 -3.10 -22.30 16.07
N ALA A 363 -4.33 -22.64 16.44
CA ALA A 363 -4.94 -22.18 17.67
C ALA A 363 -4.21 -22.72 18.91
N ARG A 364 -4.00 -21.87 19.91
CA ARG A 364 -3.59 -22.27 21.28
C ARG A 364 -4.72 -21.94 22.23
N PHE A 365 -5.17 -22.91 23.03
CA PHE A 365 -6.27 -22.69 23.97
C PHE A 365 -5.74 -22.07 25.26
N GLU A 366 -6.12 -20.82 25.53
CA GLU A 366 -5.67 -20.02 26.67
C GLU A 366 -6.86 -19.22 27.23
N ASN A 367 -7.04 -19.24 28.55
CA ASN A 367 -8.10 -18.47 29.25
C ASN A 367 -9.52 -18.64 28.67
N GLY A 368 -9.86 -19.85 28.22
CA GLY A 368 -11.16 -20.17 27.64
C GLY A 368 -11.35 -19.74 26.18
N ARG A 369 -10.29 -19.30 25.49
CA ARG A 369 -10.33 -18.82 24.10
C ARG A 369 -9.20 -19.40 23.25
N PHE A 370 -9.36 -19.35 21.94
CA PHE A 370 -8.33 -19.77 20.98
C PHE A 370 -7.51 -18.57 20.55
N VAL A 371 -6.22 -18.59 20.87
CA VAL A 371 -5.26 -17.51 20.64
C VAL A 371 -4.28 -17.90 19.54
N TYR A 372 -4.00 -16.96 18.64
CA TYR A 372 -3.04 -17.08 17.54
C TYR A 372 -1.96 -16.01 17.72
N ARG A 373 -0.68 -16.36 17.54
CA ARG A 373 0.44 -15.43 17.77
C ARG A 373 1.51 -15.58 16.69
N ILE A 374 1.51 -14.65 15.74
CA ILE A 374 2.65 -14.42 14.84
C ILE A 374 3.64 -13.55 15.61
N ASN A 375 4.63 -14.15 16.26
CA ASN A 375 5.60 -13.45 17.09
C ASN A 375 6.91 -13.19 16.33
N ARG A 376 7.43 -11.97 16.39
CA ARG A 376 8.74 -11.59 15.80
C ARG A 376 8.90 -12.03 14.34
N SER A 377 7.85 -11.92 13.55
CA SER A 377 7.87 -12.29 12.13
C SER A 377 8.75 -11.31 11.36
N PRO A 378 9.83 -11.74 10.69
CA PRO A 378 10.79 -10.82 10.07
C PRO A 378 10.16 -10.08 8.89
N MET A 379 10.41 -8.77 8.82
CA MET A 379 10.08 -7.97 7.64
C MET A 379 10.90 -8.44 6.43
N CYS A 380 10.32 -8.37 5.23
CA CYS A 380 11.05 -8.68 4.01
C CYS A 380 12.00 -7.53 3.64
N GLU A 381 13.05 -7.86 2.88
CA GLU A 381 14.09 -6.90 2.45
C GLU A 381 13.50 -5.65 1.76
N TYR A 382 12.40 -5.81 0.99
CA TYR A 382 11.67 -4.70 0.38
C TYR A 382 11.16 -3.69 1.42
N MET A 383 10.57 -4.17 2.52
CA MET A 383 10.04 -3.33 3.59
C MET A 383 11.16 -2.61 4.36
N ILE A 384 12.25 -3.31 4.64
CA ILE A 384 13.42 -2.72 5.33
C ILE A 384 14.02 -1.62 4.45
N ASN A 385 14.31 -1.92 3.18
CA ASN A 385 14.82 -0.96 2.20
C ASN A 385 13.86 0.23 1.98
N PHE A 386 12.54 0.01 2.08
CA PHE A 386 11.53 1.06 2.00
C PHE A 386 11.61 2.00 3.21
N ILE A 387 11.65 1.47 4.44
CA ILE A 387 11.77 2.26 5.68
C ILE A 387 13.08 3.07 5.67
N HIS A 388 14.21 2.46 5.33
CA HIS A 388 15.49 3.16 5.19
C HIS A 388 15.39 4.32 4.19
N LYS A 389 14.88 4.09 2.96
CA LYS A 389 14.76 5.14 1.93
C LYS A 389 13.78 6.25 2.33
N LEU A 390 12.66 5.89 2.95
CA LEU A 390 11.64 6.84 3.41
C LEU A 390 12.21 7.79 4.46
N LYS A 391 12.95 7.25 5.44
CA LYS A 391 13.58 8.03 6.52
C LYS A 391 14.66 8.99 6.03
N HIS A 392 15.39 8.64 4.96
CA HIS A 392 16.42 9.50 4.36
C HIS A 392 15.87 10.66 3.51
N LEU A 393 14.55 10.80 3.37
CA LEU A 393 13.96 11.97 2.72
C LEU A 393 14.10 13.21 3.62
N PRO A 394 14.48 14.38 3.08
CA PRO A 394 14.82 15.55 3.89
C PRO A 394 13.61 16.20 4.58
N GLU A 395 12.39 15.97 4.08
CA GLU A 395 11.19 16.67 4.54
C GLU A 395 9.99 15.72 4.70
N LYS A 396 9.22 15.87 5.80
CA LYS A 396 8.06 15.00 6.10
C LYS A 396 7.01 14.98 5.00
N TYR A 397 6.82 16.07 4.25
CA TYR A 397 5.86 16.07 3.13
C TYR A 397 6.31 15.15 2.00
N MET A 398 7.62 15.00 1.75
CA MET A 398 8.13 14.06 0.74
C MET A 398 7.85 12.62 1.16
N MET A 399 8.02 12.32 2.46
CA MET A 399 7.66 11.02 3.03
C MET A 399 6.16 10.74 2.83
N ASN A 400 5.29 11.69 3.16
CA ASN A 400 3.85 11.55 2.97
C ASN A 400 3.45 11.40 1.48
N SER A 401 4.10 12.10 0.54
CA SER A 401 3.88 11.90 -0.90
C SER A 401 4.30 10.50 -1.40
N VAL A 402 5.28 9.86 -0.76
CA VAL A 402 5.62 8.45 -1.03
C VAL A 402 4.60 7.52 -0.39
N LEU A 403 4.18 7.79 0.85
CA LEU A 403 3.21 6.97 1.58
C LEU A 403 1.79 7.02 0.99
N GLU A 404 1.40 8.11 0.32
CA GLU A 404 0.09 8.26 -0.35
C GLU A 404 -0.24 7.09 -1.31
N ASN A 405 0.79 6.50 -1.92
CA ASN A 405 0.68 5.39 -2.86
C ASN A 405 1.24 4.07 -2.31
N PHE A 406 1.53 4.00 -1.01
CA PHE A 406 2.00 2.82 -0.29
C PHE A 406 0.91 2.32 0.65
N THR A 407 0.47 1.08 0.48
CA THR A 407 -0.57 0.47 1.31
C THR A 407 -0.24 -0.96 1.65
N ILE A 408 -0.84 -1.48 2.73
CA ILE A 408 -0.73 -2.89 3.11
C ILE A 408 -2.13 -3.45 3.27
N LEU A 409 -2.41 -4.60 2.66
CA LEU A 409 -3.66 -5.33 2.80
C LEU A 409 -3.38 -6.62 3.57
N LEU A 410 -3.85 -6.70 4.81
CA LEU A 410 -3.83 -7.94 5.60
C LEU A 410 -5.17 -8.66 5.45
N VAL A 411 -5.12 -9.95 5.13
CA VAL A 411 -6.30 -10.81 4.97
C VAL A 411 -6.07 -12.08 5.78
N VAL A 412 -6.92 -12.31 6.77
CA VAL A 412 -6.92 -13.53 7.56
C VAL A 412 -8.08 -14.40 7.08
N THR A 413 -7.77 -15.61 6.62
CA THR A 413 -8.76 -16.59 6.18
C THR A 413 -8.73 -17.85 7.05
N ASN A 414 -9.86 -18.52 7.16
CA ASN A 414 -9.89 -19.90 7.65
C ASN A 414 -9.27 -20.80 6.57
N ARG A 415 -8.29 -21.63 6.95
CA ARG A 415 -7.52 -22.47 6.01
C ARG A 415 -8.41 -23.52 5.32
N ASP A 416 -9.38 -24.06 6.03
CA ASP A 416 -10.18 -25.21 5.59
C ASP A 416 -11.41 -24.75 4.80
N THR A 417 -12.11 -23.71 5.26
CA THR A 417 -13.32 -23.18 4.59
C THR A 417 -13.02 -22.10 3.55
N GLN A 418 -11.81 -21.52 3.54
CA GLN A 418 -11.42 -20.35 2.73
C GLN A 418 -12.28 -19.08 3.01
N GLU A 419 -13.03 -19.06 4.11
CA GLU A 419 -13.80 -17.91 4.58
C GLU A 419 -12.87 -16.76 5.00
N THR A 420 -13.23 -15.52 4.67
CA THR A 420 -12.52 -14.34 5.17
C THR A 420 -12.96 -14.03 6.60
N LEU A 421 -12.05 -14.18 7.56
CA LEU A 421 -12.31 -13.93 8.98
C LEU A 421 -12.11 -12.47 9.35
N LEU A 422 -11.12 -11.84 8.73
CA LEU A 422 -10.70 -10.46 8.99
C LEU A 422 -9.94 -9.90 7.78
N CYS A 423 -10.22 -8.65 7.40
CA CYS A 423 -9.54 -7.93 6.33
C CYS A 423 -9.22 -6.50 6.78
N MET A 424 -7.94 -6.15 6.80
CA MET A 424 -7.44 -4.87 7.29
C MET A 424 -6.65 -4.16 6.18
N ALA A 425 -7.27 -3.13 5.59
CA ALA A 425 -6.66 -2.21 4.66
C ALA A 425 -5.88 -1.14 5.44
N CYS A 426 -4.58 -1.00 5.22
CA CYS A 426 -3.72 -0.05 5.92
C CYS A 426 -3.24 1.06 4.98
N VAL A 427 -3.43 2.31 5.41
CA VAL A 427 -2.90 3.53 4.77
C VAL A 427 -2.04 4.30 5.77
N PHE A 428 -1.05 5.06 5.27
CA PHE A 428 0.03 5.57 6.10
C PHE A 428 0.31 7.06 5.88
N GLU A 429 0.63 7.76 6.96
CA GLU A 429 1.30 9.06 7.03
C GLU A 429 2.46 8.96 8.03
N VAL A 430 3.39 9.91 8.02
CA VAL A 430 4.44 10.04 9.05
C VAL A 430 3.90 10.83 10.24
N SER A 431 4.24 10.39 11.46
CA SER A 431 3.81 11.06 12.68
C SER A 431 4.43 12.44 12.88
N ASN A 432 3.64 13.32 13.50
CA ASN A 432 4.13 14.55 14.12
C ASN A 432 4.79 14.22 15.46
N SER A 433 6.02 13.70 15.35
CA SER A 433 7.15 13.47 16.29
C SER A 433 7.03 13.72 17.80
N GLU A 434 6.13 14.56 18.28
CA GLU A 434 5.79 14.72 19.70
C GLU A 434 4.89 13.58 20.22
N HIS A 435 4.11 12.93 19.35
CA HIS A 435 3.01 12.04 19.75
C HIS A 435 3.28 10.54 19.54
N GLY A 436 4.49 10.13 19.14
CA GLY A 436 4.82 8.74 18.82
C GLY A 436 3.98 8.18 17.67
N ALA A 437 3.82 6.86 17.62
CA ALA A 437 2.98 6.21 16.61
C ALA A 437 1.48 6.30 16.97
N GLN A 438 0.64 6.73 16.03
CA GLN A 438 -0.81 6.82 16.22
C GLN A 438 -1.56 6.04 15.14
N HIS A 439 -2.85 5.74 15.39
CA HIS A 439 -3.72 5.13 14.39
C HIS A 439 -5.19 5.57 14.57
N HIS A 440 -5.98 5.43 13.50
CA HIS A 440 -7.44 5.56 13.53
C HIS A 440 -8.07 4.43 12.73
N ILE A 441 -9.19 3.90 13.20
CA ILE A 441 -9.83 2.68 12.71
C ILE A 441 -11.22 3.02 12.17
N TYR A 442 -11.52 2.56 10.96
CA TYR A 442 -12.80 2.70 10.30
C TYR A 442 -13.36 1.34 9.90
N ARG A 443 -14.68 1.18 9.93
CA ARG A 443 -15.36 0.05 9.30
C ARG A 443 -15.55 0.35 7.81
N LEU A 444 -15.23 -0.61 6.94
CA LEU A 444 -15.51 -0.46 5.52
C LEU A 444 -16.97 -0.85 5.22
N VAL A 445 -17.68 0.05 4.55
CA VAL A 445 -19.06 -0.11 4.10
C VAL A 445 -19.17 0.14 2.60
N LYS A 446 -20.34 -0.12 2.01
CA LYS A 446 -20.62 0.14 0.59
C LYS A 446 -22.06 0.62 0.45
N ASP A 447 -22.25 1.88 0.78
CA ASP A 447 -23.55 2.57 0.77
C ASP A 447 -23.91 3.13 -0.61
#